data_AF-A0A1M5QN21-F1
#
_entry.id   AF-A0A1M5QN21-F1
#
_cell.length_a   1.000
_cell.length_b   1.000
_cell.length_c   1.000
_cell.angle_alpha   90.00
_cell.angle_beta   90.00
_cell.angle_gamma   90.00
#
_symmetry.space_group_name_H-M   'P 1'
#
loop_
_entity.id
_entity.type
_entity.pdbx_description
1 polymer ?
#
loop_
_entity_poly.entity_id
_entity_poly.type
_entity_poly.pdbx_seq_one_letter_code
_entity_poly.pdbx_strand_id
1 'polypeptide(L)'
;MRVITLDSANIVVGAKNVGSKYILQPNDIITDLGEVGQIKQGNGHFMDDPTPISPPRSQPTIQDISDNQLILMEVLATMYEDMLAKGTV
;
A
#
# COMPACT_ATOMS: atom_id res chain seq x y z
N MET A 1 9.61 22.25 -1.26
CA MET A 1 9.66 22.07 0.20
C MET A 1 8.24 21.82 0.68
N ARG A 2 8.01 20.88 1.59
CA ARG A 2 6.68 20.65 2.13
C ARG A 2 6.60 21.27 3.52
N VAL A 3 5.48 21.93 3.79
CA VAL A 3 5.20 22.54 5.08
C VAL A 3 3.86 22.05 5.60
N ILE A 4 3.79 21.86 6.91
CA ILE A 4 2.53 21.61 7.62
C ILE A 4 2.28 22.77 8.58
N THR A 5 1.02 23.16 8.70
CA THR A 5 0.58 24.24 9.58
C THR A 5 -0.06 23.63 10.82
N LEU A 6 0.38 24.08 11.99
CA LEU A 6 -0.16 23.67 13.28
C LEU A 6 -1.16 24.70 13.83
N ASP A 7 -2.12 24.24 14.62
CA ASP A 7 -2.96 25.11 15.46
C ASP A 7 -2.29 25.43 16.81
N SER A 8 -3.01 26.15 17.68
CA SER A 8 -2.53 26.51 19.02
C SER A 8 -2.36 25.33 19.98
N ALA A 9 -2.91 24.16 19.65
CA ALA A 9 -2.74 22.91 20.40
C ALA A 9 -1.65 21.99 19.78
N ASN A 10 -0.86 22.51 18.83
CA ASN A 10 0.15 21.76 18.06
C ASN A 10 -0.43 20.63 17.19
N ILE A 11 -1.68 20.78 16.74
CA ILE A 11 -2.35 19.83 15.85
C ILE A 11 -2.22 20.28 14.39
N VAL A 12 -1.94 19.35 13.49
CA VAL A 12 -1.84 19.60 12.05
C VAL A 12 -3.21 19.93 11.49
N VAL A 13 -3.35 21.14 10.96
CA VAL A 13 -4.58 21.64 10.32
C VAL A 13 -4.42 21.83 8.81
N GLY A 14 -3.20 21.73 8.28
CA GLY A 14 -2.94 21.84 6.85
C GLY A 14 -1.59 21.28 6.45
N ALA A 15 -1.51 20.79 5.21
CA ALA A 15 -0.27 20.37 4.57
C ALA A 15 -0.26 20.91 3.14
N LYS A 16 0.85 21.53 2.72
CA LYS A 16 0.99 22.06 1.36
C LYS A 16 2.43 21.99 0.86
N ASN A 17 2.57 21.80 -0.44
CA ASN A 17 3.86 21.94 -1.12
C ASN A 17 4.10 23.41 -1.47
N VAL A 18 5.26 23.92 -1.09
CA VAL A 18 5.66 25.31 -1.32
C VAL A 18 6.96 25.41 -2.10
N GLY A 19 7.07 26.49 -2.87
CA GLY A 19 8.28 26.82 -3.62
C GLY A 19 9.40 27.34 -2.73
N SER A 20 10.60 27.46 -3.31
CA SER A 20 11.81 27.91 -2.61
C SER A 20 11.74 29.35 -2.07
N LYS A 21 10.82 30.18 -2.56
CA LYS A 21 10.62 31.58 -2.13
C LYS A 21 9.53 31.74 -1.07
N TYR A 22 8.96 30.65 -0.56
CA TYR A 22 7.90 30.72 0.44
C TYR A 22 8.42 31.22 1.79
N ILE A 23 7.67 32.12 2.42
CA ILE A 23 7.97 32.67 3.74
C ILE A 23 7.18 31.86 4.78
N LEU A 24 7.89 31.15 5.65
CA LEU A 24 7.30 30.34 6.72
C LEU A 24 6.45 31.22 7.64
N GLN A 25 5.22 30.78 7.90
CA GLN A 25 4.38 31.37 8.93
C GLN A 25 4.81 30.85 10.32
N PRO A 26 4.47 31.54 11.43
CA PRO A 26 4.90 31.15 12.77
C PRO A 26 4.52 29.71 13.18
N ASN A 27 3.43 29.18 12.63
CA ASN A 27 2.96 27.82 12.91
C ASN A 27 3.27 26.84 11.78
N ASP A 28 4.03 27.25 10.76
CA ASP A 28 4.47 26.37 9.70
C ASP A 28 5.76 25.67 10.12
N ILE A 29 5.82 24.35 9.94
CA ILE A 29 7.04 23.58 10.09
C ILE A 29 7.37 22.86 8.79
N ILE A 30 8.67 22.84 8.46
CA ILE A 30 9.18 22.10 7.30
C ILE A 30 9.19 20.62 7.66
N THR A 31 8.63 19.79 6.80
CA THR A 31 8.58 18.35 7.02
C THR A 31 8.60 17.59 5.70
N ASP A 32 9.10 16.37 5.74
CA ASP A 32 9.00 15.35 4.69
C ASP A 32 7.85 14.37 4.93
N LEU A 33 7.13 14.53 6.06
CA LEU A 33 5.98 13.71 6.42
C LEU A 33 4.84 13.81 5.38
N GLY A 34 3.93 12.83 5.45
CA GLY A 34 2.81 12.63 4.52
C GLY A 34 1.75 13.75 4.52
N GLU A 35 0.58 13.47 3.96
CA GLU A 35 -0.56 14.42 3.99
C GLU A 35 -1.19 14.52 5.39
N VAL A 36 -2.05 15.52 5.64
CA VAL A 36 -2.70 15.76 6.95
C VAL A 36 -3.29 14.47 7.56
N GLY A 37 -3.97 13.65 6.75
CA GLY A 37 -4.58 12.39 7.21
C GLY A 37 -3.60 11.23 7.42
N GLN A 38 -2.34 11.35 6.99
CA GLN A 38 -1.29 10.35 7.16
C GLN A 38 -0.41 10.63 8.38
N ILE A 39 -0.40 11.88 8.87
CA ILE A 39 0.41 12.28 10.01
C ILE A 39 -0.31 11.87 11.29
N LYS A 40 0.23 10.87 11.99
CA LYS A 40 -0.28 10.46 13.30
C LYS A 40 0.26 11.40 14.37
N GLN A 41 -0.66 12.07 15.08
CA GLN A 41 -0.33 12.90 16.23
C GLN A 41 -1.10 12.44 17.47
N GLY A 42 -0.43 12.45 18.62
CA GLY A 42 -1.02 12.18 19.92
C GLY A 42 -0.60 13.26 20.90
N ASN A 43 -1.57 13.93 21.53
CA ASN A 43 -1.33 15.00 22.52
C ASN A 43 -0.34 16.10 22.04
N GLY A 44 -0.44 16.53 20.79
CA GLY A 44 0.41 17.61 20.24
C GLY A 44 1.84 17.18 19.86
N HIS A 45 2.15 15.88 19.89
CA HIS A 45 3.42 15.34 19.43
C HIS A 45 3.23 14.46 18.19
N PHE A 46 4.19 14.53 17.26
CA PHE A 46 4.29 13.54 16.19
C PHE A 46 4.57 12.18 16.82
N MET A 47 3.75 11.20 16.46
CA MET A 47 4.00 9.83 16.87
C MET A 47 4.89 9.22 15.80
N ASP A 48 6.01 8.64 16.22
CA ASP A 48 6.69 7.67 15.39
C ASP A 48 5.66 6.59 15.07
N ASP A 49 5.54 6.23 13.79
CA ASP A 49 4.69 5.12 13.39
C ASP A 49 5.03 3.94 14.32
N PRO A 50 4.06 3.33 15.03
CA PRO A 50 4.33 2.03 15.62
C PRO A 50 4.84 1.19 14.46
N THR A 51 6.06 0.65 14.60
CA THR A 51 6.75 -0.27 13.70
C THR A 51 5.77 -0.87 12.70
N PRO A 52 6.00 -0.76 11.37
CA PRO A 52 5.07 -1.29 10.40
C PRO A 52 4.72 -2.71 10.81
N ILE A 53 3.46 -2.94 11.21
CA ILE A 53 2.98 -4.29 11.43
C ILE A 53 3.05 -4.89 10.04
N SER A 54 4.05 -5.73 9.82
CA SER A 54 4.37 -6.34 8.53
C SER A 54 3.10 -6.66 7.73
N PRO A 55 2.89 -6.11 6.53
CA PRO A 55 2.14 -6.86 5.54
C PRO A 55 3.17 -7.79 4.86
N PRO A 56 2.84 -9.08 4.77
CA PRO A 56 1.99 -9.43 3.66
C PRO A 56 0.77 -10.18 4.18
N ARG A 57 -0.40 -9.58 4.01
CA ARG A 57 -1.51 -10.44 3.59
C ARG A 57 -1.05 -10.97 2.24
N SER A 58 -0.82 -12.27 2.16
CA SER A 58 -0.57 -12.95 0.90
C SER A 58 -1.60 -12.39 -0.08
N GLN A 59 -1.17 -11.61 -1.07
CA GLN A 59 -1.96 -11.54 -2.28
C GLN A 59 -2.17 -13.00 -2.66
N PRO A 60 -3.38 -13.44 -3.04
CA PRO A 60 -3.40 -14.53 -3.99
C PRO A 60 -2.55 -14.01 -5.14
N THR A 61 -1.31 -14.49 -5.23
CA THR A 61 -0.61 -14.46 -6.50
C THR A 61 -1.61 -15.12 -7.41
N ILE A 62 -2.30 -14.34 -8.25
CA ILE A 62 -2.83 -14.89 -9.47
C ILE A 62 -1.55 -15.36 -10.14
N GLN A 63 -1.24 -16.62 -9.91
CA GLN A 63 -0.12 -17.30 -10.52
C GLN A 63 -0.42 -17.12 -11.99
N ASP A 64 0.36 -16.29 -12.67
CA ASP A 64 0.38 -16.30 -14.12
C ASP A 64 0.73 -17.73 -14.49
N ILE A 65 -0.30 -18.49 -14.83
CA ILE A 65 -0.18 -19.84 -15.33
C ILE A 65 0.56 -19.64 -16.64
N SER A 66 1.87 -19.90 -16.64
CA SER A 66 2.65 -19.89 -17.88
C SER A 66 1.97 -20.82 -18.88
N ASP A 67 2.03 -20.53 -20.19
CA ASP A 67 1.38 -21.33 -21.23
C ASP A 67 1.66 -22.84 -21.11
N ASN A 68 2.84 -23.21 -20.61
CA ASN A 68 3.21 -24.61 -20.33
C ASN A 68 2.31 -25.28 -19.27
N GLN A 69 1.91 -24.55 -18.23
CA GLN A 69 0.99 -25.06 -17.20
C GLN A 69 -0.45 -25.13 -17.70
N LEU A 70 -0.85 -24.25 -18.61
CA LEU A 70 -2.15 -24.32 -19.28
C LEU A 70 -2.23 -25.55 -20.19
N ILE A 71 -1.20 -25.78 -21.01
CA ILE A 71 -1.11 -26.95 -21.89
C ILE A 71 -1.12 -28.26 -21.08
N LEU A 72 -0.40 -28.31 -19.96
CA LEU A 72 -0.41 -29.49 -19.09
C LEU A 72 -1.81 -29.77 -18.52
N MET A 73 -2.57 -28.71 -18.20
CA MET A 73 -3.93 -28.86 -17.67
C MET A 73 -4.92 -29.36 -18.73
N GLU A 74 -4.79 -28.92 -19.98
CA GLU A 74 -5.59 -29.42 -21.10
C GLU A 74 -5.29 -30.89 -21.44
N VAL A 75 -4.01 -31.27 -21.43
CA VAL A 75 -3.61 -32.67 -21.67
C VAL A 75 -4.15 -33.58 -20.57
N LEU A 76 -4.05 -33.18 -19.30
CA LEU A 76 -4.59 -33.96 -18.18
C LEU A 76 -6.12 -34.08 -18.24
N ALA A 77 -6.84 -33.01 -18.58
CA ALA A 77 -8.29 -33.05 -18.76
C ALA A 77 -8.70 -34.01 -19.88
N THR A 78 -7.99 -33.97 -21.01
CA THR A 78 -8.25 -34.85 -22.15
C THR A 78 -7.99 -36.31 -21.81
N MET A 79 -6.91 -36.60 -21.07
CA MET A 79 -6.62 -37.96 -20.61
C MET A 79 -7.67 -38.47 -19.63
N TYR A 80 -8.19 -37.62 -18.75
CA TYR A 80 -9.23 -38.01 -17.78
C TYR A 80 -10.56 -38.33 -18.47
N GLU A 81 -11.00 -37.50 -19.42
CA GLU A 81 -12.20 -37.75 -20.23
C GLU A 81 -12.07 -39.04 -21.05
N ASP A 82 -10.89 -39.31 -21.60
CA ASP A 82 -10.61 -40.55 -22.34
C ASP A 82 -10.61 -41.79 -21.42
N MET A 83 -10.08 -41.68 -20.20
CA MET A 83 -10.15 -42.76 -19.19
C MET A 83 -11.58 -43.01 -18.69
N LEU A 84 -12.38 -41.94 -18.51
CA LEU A 84 -13.81 -42.03 -18.21
C LEU A 84 -14.57 -42.72 -19.35
N ALA A 85 -14.32 -42.33 -20.60
CA ALA A 85 -14.94 -42.93 -21.77
C ALA A 85 -14.52 -44.41 -21.96
N LYS A 86 -13.31 -44.76 -21.54
CA LYS A 86 -12.78 -46.13 -21.55
C LYS A 86 -13.12 -46.94 -20.29
N GLY A 87 -13.88 -46.38 -19.34
CA GLY A 87 -14.36 -47.07 -18.14
C GLY A 87 -13.24 -47.63 -17.25
N THR A 88 -12.09 -46.95 -17.22
CA THR A 88 -10.86 -47.44 -16.54
C THR A 88 -10.57 -46.72 -15.21
N VAL A 89 -11.53 -45.93 -14.72
CA VAL A 89 -11.51 -45.22 -13.43
C VAL A 89 -12.61 -45.76 -12.51
#